data_AF-A0A7V5WKM5-F1
#
_entry.id   AF-A0A7V5WKM5-F1
#
_cell.length_a   1.000
_cell.length_b   1.000
_cell.length_c   1.000
_cell.angle_alpha   90.00
_cell.angle_beta   90.00
_cell.angle_gamma   90.00
#
_symmetry.space_group_name_H-M   'P 1'
#
loop_
_entity.id
_entity.type
_entity.pdbx_description
1 polymer ?
#
loop_
_entity_poly.entity_id
_entity_poly.type
_entity_poly.pdbx_seq_one_letter_code
_entity_poly.pdbx_strand_id
1 'polypeptide(L)'
;MSNQENRPSPRRREKPSPLRPVLIFFVLLVLTIGAALLFFPPGDRQLSEPEHPAPPAVETPLLPQEPPDESAAVPDGEFMPTPEADVAEPEAAQPSEEEILADRCAALAGRLNGFFDHLDKREYIQTFNLEKPSREYFIALSYRLLDNPPVVSRESDDLYTILKNMAHFFRIIGKDNIVLIKTILDRERDKIEDVAADIYFWSTIEGCDRGLFGFSPELAEMYEYAGFFLNTMGGRSYLFRRDSRSRLVVNYYSVLLLDLANEKGINRHGLDIAQVLPQLVEEVESSNKLIYKENYLDRLYSLLEKYP
;
A
#
# COMPACT_ATOMS: atom_id res chain seq x y z
N MET A 1 -89.50 -17.15 8.55
CA MET A 1 -89.30 -16.61 7.19
C MET A 1 -88.89 -15.16 7.31
N SER A 2 -87.61 -14.85 7.08
CA SER A 2 -87.16 -13.50 6.72
C SER A 2 -85.77 -13.64 6.07
N ASN A 3 -85.74 -13.51 4.75
CA ASN A 3 -84.53 -13.45 3.94
C ASN A 3 -84.00 -12.01 3.99
N GLN A 4 -82.74 -11.81 4.35
CA GLN A 4 -82.08 -10.51 4.15
C GLN A 4 -80.70 -10.71 3.53
N GLU A 5 -80.72 -10.67 2.21
CA GLU A 5 -79.73 -10.17 1.24
C GLU A 5 -78.33 -9.76 1.75
N ASN A 6 -77.33 -10.52 1.28
CA ASN A 6 -75.94 -10.09 1.16
C ASN A 6 -75.81 -8.92 0.16
N ARG A 7 -75.47 -7.72 0.65
CA ARG A 7 -74.95 -6.64 -0.20
C ARG A 7 -73.42 -6.58 -0.12
N PRO A 8 -72.69 -6.59 -1.25
CA PRO A 8 -71.25 -6.37 -1.24
C PRO A 8 -70.93 -4.89 -0.97
N SER A 9 -69.96 -4.65 -0.08
CA SER A 9 -69.42 -3.33 0.24
C SER A 9 -68.73 -2.67 -0.98
N PRO A 10 -68.81 -1.34 -1.14
CA PRO A 10 -68.25 -0.65 -2.30
C PRO A 10 -66.72 -0.70 -2.31
N ARG A 11 -66.14 -1.16 -3.43
CA ARG A 11 -64.69 -1.09 -3.69
C ARG A 11 -64.25 0.38 -3.74
N ARG A 12 -63.42 0.76 -2.78
CA ARG A 12 -62.77 2.07 -2.67
C ARG A 12 -61.83 2.25 -3.88
N ARG A 13 -62.17 3.14 -4.82
CA ARG A 13 -61.27 3.58 -5.90
C ARG A 13 -60.09 4.33 -5.25
N GLU A 14 -58.92 3.71 -5.25
CA GLU A 14 -57.67 4.39 -4.89
C GLU A 14 -57.35 5.46 -5.94
N LYS A 15 -57.17 6.70 -5.48
CA LYS A 15 -56.68 7.80 -6.31
C LYS A 15 -55.23 7.50 -6.69
N PRO A 16 -54.84 7.61 -7.98
CA PRO A 16 -53.46 7.39 -8.39
C PRO A 16 -52.55 8.44 -7.73
N SER A 17 -51.58 7.98 -6.95
CA SER A 17 -50.56 8.81 -6.33
C SER A 17 -49.69 9.48 -7.41
N PRO A 18 -49.39 10.79 -7.30
CA PRO A 18 -48.58 11.53 -8.29
C PRO A 18 -47.10 11.08 -8.37
N LEU A 19 -46.69 10.11 -7.54
CA LEU A 19 -45.34 9.55 -7.52
C LEU A 19 -45.09 8.46 -8.60
N ARG A 20 -46.14 7.84 -9.15
CA ARG A 20 -45.99 6.80 -10.18
C ARG A 20 -45.44 7.31 -11.53
N PRO A 21 -45.83 8.48 -12.08
CA PRO A 21 -45.24 8.96 -13.33
C PRO A 21 -43.78 9.43 -13.16
N VAL A 22 -43.40 9.95 -11.98
CA VAL A 22 -42.02 10.40 -11.69
C VAL A 22 -41.06 9.21 -11.62
N LEU A 23 -41.48 8.10 -11.01
CA LEU A 23 -40.66 6.91 -10.88
C LEU A 23 -40.48 6.19 -12.23
N ILE A 24 -41.51 6.20 -13.09
CA ILE A 24 -41.40 5.70 -14.47
C ILE A 24 -40.46 6.57 -15.30
N PHE A 25 -40.49 7.91 -15.12
CA PHE A 25 -39.57 8.81 -15.82
C PHE A 25 -38.12 8.57 -15.40
N PHE A 26 -37.84 8.37 -14.12
CA PHE A 26 -36.49 8.04 -13.63
C PHE A 26 -35.99 6.69 -14.15
N VAL A 27 -36.84 5.66 -14.18
CA VAL A 27 -36.46 4.35 -14.73
C VAL A 27 -36.15 4.44 -16.22
N LEU A 28 -36.94 5.21 -16.98
CA LEU A 28 -36.66 5.44 -18.41
C LEU A 28 -35.38 6.26 -18.62
N LEU A 29 -35.11 7.27 -17.79
CA LEU A 29 -33.87 8.07 -17.85
C LEU A 29 -32.63 7.20 -17.55
N VAL A 30 -32.70 6.31 -16.57
CA VAL A 30 -31.59 5.40 -16.24
C VAL A 30 -31.37 4.39 -17.37
N LEU A 31 -32.44 3.89 -18.00
CA LEU A 31 -32.33 2.99 -19.15
C LEU A 31 -31.75 3.68 -20.39
N THR A 32 -32.08 4.94 -20.65
CA THR A 32 -31.51 5.68 -21.80
C THR A 32 -30.05 6.06 -21.58
N ILE A 33 -29.66 6.44 -20.35
CA ILE A 33 -28.26 6.69 -20.00
C ILE A 33 -27.43 5.40 -20.04
N GLY A 34 -27.99 4.28 -19.56
CA GLY A 34 -27.35 2.97 -19.64
C GLY A 34 -27.17 2.48 -21.07
N ALA A 35 -28.13 2.71 -21.96
CA ALA A 35 -28.01 2.40 -23.37
C ALA A 35 -26.98 3.30 -24.08
N ALA A 36 -26.93 4.59 -23.77
CA ALA A 36 -25.94 5.51 -24.36
C ALA A 36 -24.50 5.11 -24.03
N LEU A 37 -24.24 4.61 -22.81
CA LEU A 37 -22.93 4.11 -22.38
C LEU A 37 -22.55 2.77 -23.03
N LEU A 38 -23.52 1.98 -23.51
CA LEU A 38 -23.27 0.73 -24.24
C LEU A 38 -23.03 0.95 -25.75
N PHE A 39 -23.56 2.03 -26.33
CA PHE A 39 -23.42 2.32 -27.77
C PHE A 39 -22.38 3.41 -28.11
N PHE A 40 -21.92 4.20 -27.15
CA PHE A 40 -20.86 5.18 -27.33
C PHE A 40 -19.73 4.96 -26.31
N PRO A 41 -18.69 4.18 -26.63
CA PRO A 41 -17.49 4.14 -25.80
C PRO A 41 -16.87 5.56 -25.75
N PRO A 42 -16.35 6.01 -24.59
CA PRO A 42 -15.62 7.26 -24.52
C PRO A 42 -14.42 7.18 -25.46
N GLY A 43 -14.46 7.98 -26.52
CA GLY A 43 -13.48 7.95 -27.60
C GLY A 43 -12.06 8.16 -27.10
N ASP A 44 -11.15 7.38 -27.67
CA ASP A 44 -9.71 7.52 -27.53
C ASP A 44 -9.28 8.96 -27.85
N ARG A 45 -9.03 9.75 -26.81
CA ARG A 45 -8.21 10.95 -26.93
C ARG A 45 -6.76 10.51 -26.98
N GLN A 46 -6.33 10.21 -28.20
CA GLN A 46 -4.94 10.09 -28.58
C GLN A 46 -4.26 11.43 -28.32
N LEU A 47 -3.57 11.56 -27.18
CA LEU A 47 -2.62 12.66 -26.98
C LEU A 47 -1.41 12.36 -27.85
N SER A 48 -1.23 13.20 -28.87
CA SER A 48 0.01 13.26 -29.65
C SER A 48 1.15 13.72 -28.74
N GLU A 49 2.16 12.87 -28.59
CA GLU A 49 3.42 13.18 -27.92
C GLU A 49 4.31 14.00 -28.87
N PRO A 50 4.89 15.15 -28.46
CA PRO A 50 5.81 15.90 -29.28
C PRO A 50 7.17 15.19 -29.34
N GLU A 51 7.63 14.96 -30.56
CA GLU A 51 8.91 14.37 -30.92
C GLU A 51 10.07 15.25 -30.41
N HIS A 52 10.90 14.71 -29.51
CA HIS A 52 12.19 15.30 -29.16
C HIS A 52 13.33 14.34 -29.58
N PRO A 53 14.37 14.87 -30.27
CA PRO A 53 15.41 14.05 -30.89
C PRO A 53 16.42 13.50 -29.88
N ALA A 54 16.99 12.35 -30.23
CA ALA A 54 17.92 11.55 -29.43
C ALA A 54 19.26 12.25 -29.13
N PRO A 55 19.88 11.98 -27.97
CA PRO A 55 21.27 12.37 -27.70
C PRO A 55 22.27 11.45 -28.43
N PRO A 56 23.44 11.96 -28.84
CA PRO A 56 24.48 11.14 -29.48
C PRO A 56 25.22 10.27 -28.46
N ALA A 57 25.66 9.11 -28.95
CA ALA A 57 26.36 8.07 -28.25
C ALA A 57 27.74 8.51 -27.70
N VAL A 58 28.03 8.11 -26.48
CA VAL A 58 29.37 8.15 -25.88
C VAL A 58 30.07 6.84 -26.23
N GLU A 59 31.13 6.93 -27.03
CA GLU A 59 32.10 5.84 -27.16
C GLU A 59 33.12 5.94 -26.00
N THR A 60 33.46 4.80 -25.43
CA THR A 60 34.66 4.58 -24.64
C THR A 60 35.26 3.30 -25.20
N PRO A 61 36.57 3.19 -25.47
CA PRO A 61 37.42 2.60 -24.44
C PRO A 61 38.95 2.87 -24.46
N LEU A 62 39.54 2.59 -23.29
CA LEU A 62 40.85 1.95 -23.00
C LEU A 62 42.11 2.80 -22.69
N LEU A 63 42.72 2.39 -21.57
CA LEU A 63 43.90 2.80 -20.78
C LEU A 63 45.28 2.59 -21.50
N PRO A 64 46.44 2.54 -20.79
CA PRO A 64 47.32 3.63 -20.31
C PRO A 64 48.80 3.43 -20.74
N GLN A 65 49.72 4.42 -20.81
CA GLN A 65 51.19 4.21 -20.65
C GLN A 65 51.95 5.49 -20.22
N GLU A 66 53.12 5.26 -19.60
CA GLU A 66 53.91 6.05 -18.64
C GLU A 66 55.13 6.81 -19.31
N PRO A 67 56.17 7.27 -18.58
CA PRO A 67 56.59 8.66 -18.26
C PRO A 67 57.76 9.20 -19.14
N PRO A 68 58.40 10.38 -18.87
CA PRO A 68 59.47 10.50 -17.84
C PRO A 68 59.61 11.88 -17.12
N ASP A 69 60.15 11.80 -15.89
CA ASP A 69 61.28 12.57 -15.30
C ASP A 69 61.54 14.02 -15.75
N GLU A 70 61.52 15.00 -14.82
CA GLU A 70 62.64 15.94 -14.58
C GLU A 70 62.44 16.86 -13.35
N SER A 71 63.26 16.63 -12.32
CA SER A 71 64.05 17.58 -11.52
C SER A 71 63.46 18.93 -11.02
N ALA A 72 63.51 19.11 -9.69
CA ALA A 72 64.34 20.11 -8.98
C ALA A 72 63.66 20.91 -7.85
N ALA A 73 64.36 20.86 -6.71
CA ALA A 73 64.58 21.91 -5.71
C ALA A 73 63.57 22.10 -4.56
N VAL A 74 63.98 21.56 -3.40
CA VAL A 74 63.67 22.06 -2.04
C VAL A 74 64.42 23.39 -1.82
N PRO A 75 63.94 24.27 -0.93
CA PRO A 75 64.77 24.51 0.25
C PRO A 75 63.99 24.58 1.57
N ASP A 76 64.73 24.19 2.60
CA ASP A 76 64.33 24.01 3.98
C ASP A 76 63.77 25.27 4.65
N GLY A 77 62.77 25.06 5.49
CA GLY A 77 62.27 26.03 6.47
C GLY A 77 62.01 25.31 7.79
N GLU A 78 62.93 25.49 8.74
CA GLU A 78 62.83 25.05 10.12
C GLU A 78 61.52 25.56 10.77
N PHE A 79 60.76 24.68 11.42
CA PHE A 79 59.79 25.09 12.43
C PHE A 79 59.92 24.19 13.65
N MET A 80 60.30 24.79 14.78
CA MET A 80 60.40 24.15 16.08
C MET A 80 59.01 23.72 16.60
N PRO A 81 58.92 22.64 17.40
CA PRO A 81 57.67 22.22 17.99
C PRO A 81 57.39 23.01 19.29
N THR A 82 56.19 23.57 19.42
CA THR A 82 55.63 23.95 20.73
C THR A 82 54.77 22.81 21.29
N PRO A 83 54.93 22.45 22.58
CA PRO A 83 54.11 21.45 23.25
C PRO A 83 52.89 22.10 23.87
N GLU A 84 51.70 21.88 23.30
CA GLU A 84 50.44 22.25 23.94
C GLU A 84 49.58 21.01 24.20
N ALA A 85 49.52 20.70 25.50
CA ALA A 85 48.43 20.10 26.25
C ALA A 85 47.57 19.04 25.53
N ASP A 86 47.80 17.80 25.95
CA ASP A 86 46.87 16.68 25.88
C ASP A 86 45.58 17.04 26.64
N VAL A 87 44.68 17.78 26.00
CA VAL A 87 43.29 17.92 26.42
C VAL A 87 42.63 16.63 25.96
N ALA A 88 42.46 15.69 26.88
CA ALA A 88 41.59 14.55 26.67
C ALA A 88 40.21 15.07 26.24
N GLU A 89 39.97 14.97 24.93
CA GLU A 89 38.66 15.17 24.33
C GLU A 89 37.72 14.20 25.04
N PRO A 90 36.58 14.67 25.59
CA PRO A 90 35.67 13.76 26.27
C PRO A 90 35.20 12.74 25.24
N GLU A 91 35.60 11.49 25.44
CA GLU A 91 35.19 10.35 24.63
C GLU A 91 33.66 10.36 24.64
N ALA A 92 33.06 10.78 23.52
CA ALA A 92 31.62 10.89 23.40
C ALA A 92 31.04 9.51 23.69
N ALA A 93 30.27 9.40 24.78
CA ALA A 93 29.63 8.15 25.16
C ALA A 93 28.81 7.64 23.96
N GLN A 94 29.17 6.47 23.46
CA GLN A 94 28.41 5.86 22.36
C GLN A 94 26.99 5.58 22.87
N PRO A 95 25.95 5.93 22.09
CA PRO A 95 24.58 5.71 22.51
C PRO A 95 24.33 4.21 22.74
N SER A 96 23.56 3.91 23.78
CA SER A 96 23.18 2.53 24.11
C SER A 96 22.27 1.93 23.03
N GLU A 97 22.22 0.60 22.92
CA GLU A 97 21.31 -0.08 21.98
C GLU A 97 19.84 0.30 22.20
N GLU A 98 19.45 0.53 23.47
CA GLU A 98 18.11 0.97 23.84
C GLU A 98 17.82 2.40 23.34
N GLU A 99 18.78 3.31 23.45
CA GLU A 99 18.65 4.68 22.91
C GLU A 99 18.57 4.66 21.38
N ILE A 100 19.40 3.86 20.70
CA ILE A 100 19.36 3.71 19.24
C ILE A 100 18.00 3.18 18.78
N LEU A 101 17.44 2.18 19.49
CA LEU A 101 16.13 1.65 19.19
C LEU A 101 15.03 2.70 19.43
N ALA A 102 15.06 3.40 20.56
CA ALA A 102 14.10 4.44 20.90
C ALA A 102 14.10 5.56 19.84
N ASP A 103 15.27 6.02 19.41
CA ASP A 103 15.43 7.03 18.36
C ASP A 103 14.87 6.54 17.03
N ARG A 104 15.15 5.28 16.66
CA ARG A 104 14.62 4.67 15.44
C ARG A 104 13.08 4.57 15.48
N CYS A 105 12.51 4.15 16.61
CA CYS A 105 11.07 4.09 16.81
C CYS A 105 10.44 5.49 16.73
N ALA A 106 11.04 6.48 17.39
CA ALA A 106 10.56 7.87 17.36
C ALA A 106 10.61 8.47 15.96
N ALA A 107 11.70 8.25 15.21
CA ALA A 107 11.82 8.72 13.83
C ALA A 107 10.76 8.10 12.91
N LEU A 108 10.48 6.81 13.08
CA LEU A 108 9.49 6.07 12.30
C LEU A 108 8.06 6.51 12.61
N ALA A 109 7.71 6.60 13.90
CA ALA A 109 6.44 7.16 14.34
C ALA A 109 6.25 8.60 13.85
N GLY A 110 7.32 9.41 13.88
CA GLY A 110 7.32 10.78 13.38
C GLY A 110 6.96 10.88 11.90
N ARG A 111 7.54 10.02 11.04
CA ARG A 111 7.19 9.98 9.60
C ARG A 111 5.73 9.56 9.37
N LEU A 112 5.27 8.52 10.07
CA LEU A 112 3.88 8.06 9.97
C LEU A 112 2.89 9.12 10.44
N ASN A 113 3.12 9.72 11.62
CA ASN A 113 2.31 10.83 12.13
C ASN A 113 2.31 12.00 11.15
N GLY A 114 3.48 12.38 10.61
CA GLY A 114 3.61 13.44 9.61
C GLY A 114 2.81 13.18 8.33
N PHE A 115 2.73 11.91 7.88
CA PHE A 115 1.89 11.55 6.73
C PHE A 115 0.39 11.77 7.01
N PHE A 116 -0.13 11.38 8.19
CA PHE A 116 -1.53 11.61 8.53
C PHE A 116 -1.84 13.09 8.79
N ASP A 117 -0.94 13.83 9.43
CA ASP A 117 -1.06 15.29 9.60
C ASP A 117 -1.11 16.01 8.25
N HIS A 118 -0.37 15.48 7.27
CA HIS A 118 -0.42 15.94 5.89
C HIS A 118 -1.77 15.63 5.24
N LEU A 119 -2.29 14.40 5.40
CA LEU A 119 -3.60 14.01 4.88
C LEU A 119 -4.72 14.90 5.43
N ASP A 120 -4.71 15.19 6.72
CA ASP A 120 -5.73 16.03 7.37
C ASP A 120 -5.82 17.46 6.77
N LYS A 121 -4.73 17.95 6.19
CA LYS A 121 -4.66 19.26 5.53
C LYS A 121 -5.12 19.24 4.07
N ARG A 122 -5.37 18.06 3.48
CA ARG A 122 -5.73 17.95 2.06
C ARG A 122 -7.22 18.22 1.84
N GLU A 123 -7.52 19.07 0.86
CA GLU A 123 -8.90 19.38 0.46
C GLU A 123 -9.69 18.12 0.08
N TYR A 124 -9.06 17.19 -0.64
CA TYR A 124 -9.74 15.95 -1.05
C TYR A 124 -10.11 15.05 0.14
N ILE A 125 -9.41 15.14 1.29
CA ILE A 125 -9.77 14.42 2.52
C ILE A 125 -10.93 15.09 3.22
N GLN A 126 -10.93 16.43 3.28
CA GLN A 126 -11.97 17.21 3.94
C GLN A 126 -13.37 16.94 3.34
N THR A 127 -13.45 16.61 2.05
CA THR A 127 -14.73 16.21 1.40
C THR A 127 -15.40 14.98 2.01
N PHE A 128 -14.64 14.13 2.71
CA PHE A 128 -15.17 12.93 3.37
C PHE A 128 -15.68 13.20 4.79
N ASN A 129 -15.49 14.42 5.33
CA ASN A 129 -15.99 14.84 6.65
C ASN A 129 -15.72 13.81 7.78
N LEU A 130 -14.45 13.39 7.91
CA LEU A 130 -14.06 12.41 8.93
C LEU A 130 -14.38 12.95 10.33
N GLU A 131 -15.00 12.12 11.17
CA GLU A 131 -15.37 12.48 12.55
C GLU A 131 -14.15 12.62 13.48
N LYS A 132 -13.00 12.11 13.06
CA LYS A 132 -11.74 12.06 13.80
C LYS A 132 -10.57 12.38 12.88
N PRO A 133 -9.41 12.77 13.42
CA PRO A 133 -8.17 12.89 12.65
C PRO A 133 -7.90 11.62 11.84
N SER A 134 -7.35 11.75 10.64
CA SER A 134 -7.19 10.62 9.70
C SER A 134 -6.40 9.48 10.31
N ARG A 135 -5.37 9.75 11.12
CA ARG A 135 -4.60 8.72 11.83
C ARG A 135 -5.49 7.80 12.66
N GLU A 136 -6.26 8.38 13.58
CA GLU A 136 -7.16 7.61 14.46
C GLU A 136 -8.23 6.88 13.64
N TYR A 137 -8.73 7.52 12.60
CA TYR A 137 -9.70 6.95 11.69
C TYR A 137 -9.17 5.69 10.98
N PHE A 138 -7.98 5.77 10.38
CA PHE A 138 -7.38 4.65 9.66
C PHE A 138 -6.88 3.56 10.59
N ILE A 139 -6.37 3.88 11.77
CA ILE A 139 -6.04 2.87 12.79
C ILE A 139 -7.28 2.07 13.18
N ALA A 140 -8.42 2.75 13.42
CA ALA A 140 -9.67 2.08 13.74
C ALA A 140 -10.18 1.20 12.58
N LEU A 141 -10.02 1.64 11.33
CA LEU A 141 -10.35 0.83 10.15
C LEU A 141 -9.43 -0.38 10.01
N SER A 142 -8.13 -0.22 10.27
CA SER A 142 -7.15 -1.31 10.25
C SER A 142 -7.51 -2.37 11.27
N TYR A 143 -7.79 -2.01 12.52
CA TYR A 143 -8.22 -3.00 13.52
C TYR A 143 -9.55 -3.66 13.17
N ARG A 144 -10.52 -2.93 12.60
CA ARG A 144 -11.76 -3.56 12.11
C ARG A 144 -11.49 -4.65 11.05
N LEU A 145 -10.49 -4.44 10.20
CA LEU A 145 -10.04 -5.43 9.23
C LEU A 145 -9.35 -6.61 9.92
N LEU A 146 -8.41 -6.35 10.82
CA LEU A 146 -7.68 -7.39 11.56
C LEU A 146 -8.62 -8.28 12.39
N ASP A 147 -9.64 -7.68 13.03
CA ASP A 147 -10.70 -8.38 13.78
C ASP A 147 -11.62 -9.24 12.89
N ASN A 148 -11.58 -9.03 11.57
CA ASN A 148 -12.41 -9.72 10.59
C ASN A 148 -11.54 -10.21 9.43
N PRO A 149 -10.65 -11.20 9.65
CA PRO A 149 -9.74 -11.67 8.61
C PRO A 149 -10.50 -12.39 7.48
N PRO A 150 -9.99 -12.32 6.23
CA PRO A 150 -10.52 -13.11 5.12
C PRO A 150 -10.20 -14.60 5.29
N VAL A 151 -10.81 -15.45 4.46
CA VAL A 151 -10.48 -16.89 4.45
C VAL A 151 -9.27 -17.13 3.54
N VAL A 152 -8.15 -17.57 4.10
CA VAL A 152 -6.89 -17.75 3.35
C VAL A 152 -6.78 -19.15 2.73
N SER A 153 -7.07 -20.18 3.52
CA SER A 153 -6.99 -21.58 3.08
C SER A 153 -8.34 -22.09 2.62
N ARG A 154 -8.32 -22.98 1.62
CA ARG A 154 -9.51 -23.68 1.12
C ARG A 154 -10.62 -22.73 0.62
N GLU A 155 -10.25 -21.54 0.15
CA GLU A 155 -11.20 -20.59 -0.46
C GLU A 155 -11.96 -21.23 -1.63
N SER A 156 -11.29 -22.06 -2.42
CA SER A 156 -11.82 -22.72 -3.62
C SER A 156 -12.77 -23.88 -3.34
N ASP A 157 -12.97 -24.28 -2.08
CA ASP A 157 -13.82 -25.42 -1.73
C ASP A 157 -15.30 -25.13 -2.00
N ASP A 158 -15.71 -23.86 -1.90
CA ASP A 158 -17.09 -23.47 -2.13
C ASP A 158 -17.22 -22.05 -2.71
N LEU A 159 -18.23 -21.88 -3.58
CA LEU A 159 -18.48 -20.62 -4.27
C LEU A 159 -18.80 -19.47 -3.30
N TYR A 160 -19.43 -19.77 -2.15
CA TYR A 160 -19.80 -18.74 -1.19
C TYR A 160 -18.57 -18.10 -0.55
N THR A 161 -17.55 -18.89 -0.20
CA THR A 161 -16.28 -18.40 0.36
C THR A 161 -15.51 -17.55 -0.66
N ILE A 162 -15.44 -17.97 -1.93
CA ILE A 162 -14.85 -17.17 -3.01
C ILE A 162 -15.54 -15.80 -3.09
N LEU A 163 -16.88 -15.77 -3.16
CA LEU A 163 -17.65 -14.54 -3.26
C LEU A 163 -17.51 -13.66 -2.00
N LYS A 164 -17.44 -14.28 -0.81
CA LYS A 164 -17.22 -13.58 0.46
C LYS A 164 -15.87 -12.87 0.45
N ASN A 165 -14.81 -13.55 0.04
CA ASN A 165 -13.46 -12.99 -0.08
C ASN A 165 -13.37 -11.89 -1.14
N MET A 166 -14.01 -12.07 -2.31
CA MET A 166 -14.06 -11.04 -3.36
C MET A 166 -14.76 -9.75 -2.92
N ALA A 167 -15.66 -9.84 -1.93
CA ALA A 167 -16.37 -8.71 -1.35
C ALA A 167 -15.82 -8.27 0.03
N HIS A 168 -14.70 -8.85 0.49
CA HIS A 168 -14.18 -8.69 1.85
C HIS A 168 -14.13 -7.24 2.33
N PHE A 169 -13.32 -6.39 1.69
CA PHE A 169 -13.16 -4.99 2.10
C PHE A 169 -14.49 -4.23 2.07
N PHE A 170 -15.34 -4.50 1.06
CA PHE A 170 -16.63 -3.81 0.96
C PHE A 170 -17.56 -4.17 2.12
N ARG A 171 -17.53 -5.43 2.55
CA ARG A 171 -18.35 -5.92 3.67
C ARG A 171 -17.86 -5.39 5.03
N ILE A 172 -16.55 -5.28 5.23
CA ILE A 172 -15.98 -4.93 6.53
C ILE A 172 -15.88 -3.42 6.74
N ILE A 173 -15.33 -2.69 5.77
CA ILE A 173 -15.11 -1.24 5.90
C ILE A 173 -16.12 -0.40 5.12
N GLY A 174 -16.92 -1.00 4.23
CA GLY A 174 -17.98 -0.28 3.51
C GLY A 174 -17.48 0.52 2.31
N LYS A 175 -18.45 1.00 1.53
CA LYS A 175 -18.20 1.70 0.26
C LYS A 175 -17.41 2.99 0.43
N ASP A 176 -17.81 3.83 1.38
CA ASP A 176 -17.27 5.19 1.50
C ASP A 176 -15.80 5.17 1.91
N ASN A 177 -15.43 4.23 2.77
CA ASN A 177 -14.02 3.98 3.12
C ASN A 177 -13.20 3.43 1.97
N ILE A 178 -13.78 2.57 1.12
CA ILE A 178 -13.11 2.13 -0.11
C ILE A 178 -12.86 3.31 -1.06
N VAL A 179 -13.84 4.22 -1.21
CA VAL A 179 -13.68 5.40 -2.05
C VAL A 179 -12.59 6.30 -1.48
N LEU A 180 -12.60 6.56 -0.16
CA LEU A 180 -11.56 7.33 0.53
C LEU A 180 -10.16 6.76 0.32
N ILE A 181 -9.97 5.46 0.59
CA ILE A 181 -8.66 4.79 0.42
C ILE A 181 -8.21 4.87 -1.03
N LYS A 182 -9.12 4.64 -1.99
CA LYS A 182 -8.81 4.78 -3.42
C LYS A 182 -8.37 6.20 -3.76
N THR A 183 -9.05 7.21 -3.22
CA THR A 183 -8.68 8.61 -3.44
C THR A 183 -7.28 8.89 -2.88
N ILE A 184 -6.94 8.39 -1.69
CA ILE A 184 -5.58 8.56 -1.13
C ILE A 184 -4.53 7.89 -2.01
N LEU A 185 -4.75 6.64 -2.42
CA LEU A 185 -3.82 5.90 -3.28
C LEU A 185 -3.60 6.60 -4.64
N ASP A 186 -4.63 7.23 -5.19
CA ASP A 186 -4.53 8.00 -6.43
C ASP A 186 -3.77 9.33 -6.23
N ARG A 187 -4.05 10.05 -5.13
CA ARG A 187 -3.53 11.40 -4.89
C ARG A 187 -2.14 11.45 -4.25
N GLU A 188 -1.74 10.41 -3.52
CA GLU A 188 -0.44 10.32 -2.84
C GLU A 188 0.40 9.17 -3.43
N ARG A 189 0.27 8.92 -4.74
CA ARG A 189 0.89 7.80 -5.47
C ARG A 189 2.41 7.75 -5.34
N ASP A 190 3.05 8.90 -5.20
CA ASP A 190 4.49 9.08 -5.02
C ASP A 190 4.97 8.66 -3.63
N LYS A 191 4.08 8.60 -2.63
CA LYS A 191 4.42 8.28 -1.23
C LYS A 191 4.07 6.86 -0.81
N ILE A 192 3.37 6.10 -1.66
CA ILE A 192 2.90 4.75 -1.32
C ILE A 192 4.06 3.85 -0.90
N GLU A 193 5.20 3.95 -1.57
CA GLU A 193 6.38 3.14 -1.27
C GLU A 193 6.97 3.48 0.11
N ASP A 194 7.15 4.78 0.40
CA ASP A 194 7.65 5.26 1.69
C ASP A 194 6.71 4.88 2.84
N VAL A 195 5.41 5.14 2.67
CA VAL A 195 4.41 4.87 3.70
C VAL A 195 4.26 3.37 3.94
N ALA A 196 4.30 2.55 2.90
CA ALA A 196 4.26 1.10 3.06
C ALA A 196 5.50 0.56 3.79
N ALA A 197 6.69 1.10 3.47
CA ALA A 197 7.92 0.78 4.20
C ALA A 197 7.81 1.15 5.67
N ASP A 198 7.36 2.37 5.96
CA ASP A 198 7.25 2.86 7.32
C ASP A 198 6.23 2.05 8.13
N ILE A 199 5.07 1.71 7.54
CA ILE A 199 4.07 0.85 8.19
C ILE A 199 4.64 -0.55 8.45
N TYR A 200 5.33 -1.14 7.46
CA TYR A 200 5.92 -2.47 7.61
C TYR A 200 6.96 -2.50 8.74
N PHE A 201 7.91 -1.57 8.74
CA PHE A 201 8.93 -1.49 9.79
C PHE A 201 8.30 -1.21 11.15
N TRP A 202 7.31 -0.32 11.22
CA TRP A 202 6.67 0.02 12.49
C TRP A 202 5.94 -1.19 13.08
N SER A 203 5.32 -1.99 12.22
CA SER A 203 4.52 -3.15 12.64
C SER A 203 5.36 -4.39 12.96
N THR A 204 6.64 -4.42 12.56
CA THR A 204 7.51 -5.61 12.69
C THR A 204 8.69 -5.44 13.65
N ILE A 205 9.11 -4.20 13.94
CA ILE A 205 10.13 -3.93 14.96
C ILE A 205 9.55 -4.22 16.35
N GLU A 206 10.27 -5.01 17.12
CA GLU A 206 9.95 -5.28 18.52
C GLU A 206 10.56 -4.22 19.44
N GLY A 207 9.93 -3.98 20.60
CA GLY A 207 10.46 -3.06 21.62
C GLY A 207 10.09 -1.58 21.45
N CYS A 208 9.43 -1.18 20.35
CA CYS A 208 8.92 0.19 20.23
C CYS A 208 7.77 0.46 21.23
N ASP A 209 7.73 1.67 21.78
CA ASP A 209 6.58 2.16 22.54
C ASP A 209 5.36 2.30 21.62
N ARG A 210 4.34 1.48 21.89
CA ARG A 210 3.07 1.45 21.15
C ARG A 210 2.34 2.80 21.20
N GLY A 211 2.58 3.60 22.23
CA GLY A 211 1.98 4.92 22.41
C GLY A 211 2.38 5.96 21.35
N LEU A 212 3.53 5.81 20.70
CA LEU A 212 4.07 6.81 19.77
C LEU A 212 3.24 6.95 18.48
N PHE A 213 2.62 5.86 18.01
CA PHE A 213 1.79 5.87 16.80
C PHE A 213 0.39 5.28 17.03
N GLY A 214 0.20 4.40 18.02
CA GLY A 214 -1.11 3.84 18.37
C GLY A 214 -1.58 2.68 17.48
N PHE A 215 -0.77 2.23 16.53
CA PHE A 215 -1.00 1.02 15.74
C PHE A 215 0.04 -0.04 16.14
N SER A 216 -0.38 -1.23 16.54
CA SER A 216 0.53 -2.31 16.93
C SER A 216 -0.17 -3.65 16.71
N PRO A 217 -0.37 -4.05 15.44
CA PRO A 217 -1.01 -5.31 15.12
C PRO A 217 -0.09 -6.48 15.49
N GLU A 218 -0.68 -7.64 15.80
CA GLU A 218 0.10 -8.86 15.96
C GLU A 218 0.53 -9.40 14.59
N LEU A 219 1.72 -10.01 14.53
CA LEU A 219 2.21 -10.62 13.28
C LEU A 219 1.23 -11.67 12.73
N ALA A 220 0.57 -12.44 13.61
CA ALA A 220 -0.41 -13.45 13.22
C ALA A 220 -1.63 -12.86 12.50
N GLU A 221 -2.03 -11.62 12.82
CA GLU A 221 -3.14 -10.93 12.16
C GLU A 221 -2.72 -10.39 10.79
N MET A 222 -1.54 -9.78 10.70
CA MET A 222 -0.98 -9.29 9.44
C MET A 222 -0.70 -10.44 8.46
N TYR A 223 -0.25 -11.59 8.99
CA TYR A 223 -0.02 -12.82 8.24
C TYR A 223 -1.27 -13.28 7.47
N GLU A 224 -2.47 -13.15 8.04
CA GLU A 224 -3.71 -13.51 7.32
C GLU A 224 -3.91 -12.67 6.06
N TYR A 225 -3.61 -11.37 6.13
CA TYR A 225 -3.73 -10.48 4.98
C TYR A 225 -2.63 -10.72 3.95
N ALA A 226 -1.42 -11.04 4.39
CA ALA A 226 -0.34 -11.44 3.49
C ALA A 226 -0.73 -12.71 2.69
N GLY A 227 -1.22 -13.74 3.40
CA GLY A 227 -1.72 -14.96 2.77
C GLY A 227 -2.92 -14.73 1.87
N PHE A 228 -3.84 -13.85 2.27
CA PHE A 228 -4.98 -13.45 1.45
C PHE A 228 -4.54 -12.86 0.10
N PHE A 229 -3.64 -11.87 0.11
CA PHE A 229 -3.21 -11.22 -1.11
C PHE A 229 -2.44 -12.13 -2.06
N LEU A 230 -1.59 -13.00 -1.52
CA LEU A 230 -0.71 -13.87 -2.31
C LEU A 230 -1.42 -15.14 -2.80
N ASN A 231 -2.27 -15.74 -1.97
CA ASN A 231 -2.77 -17.10 -2.20
C ASN A 231 -4.24 -17.20 -2.60
N THR A 232 -5.06 -16.17 -2.38
CA THR A 232 -6.50 -16.24 -2.65
C THR A 232 -6.90 -15.57 -3.96
N MET A 233 -7.92 -16.09 -4.63
CA MET A 233 -8.56 -15.46 -5.78
C MET A 233 -9.15 -14.10 -5.41
N GLY A 234 -9.80 -14.01 -4.24
CA GLY A 234 -10.34 -12.75 -3.73
C GLY A 234 -9.28 -11.66 -3.58
N GLY A 235 -8.18 -11.95 -2.88
CA GLY A 235 -7.08 -11.01 -2.64
C GLY A 235 -6.38 -10.58 -3.92
N ARG A 236 -6.02 -11.55 -4.78
CA ARG A 236 -5.42 -11.25 -6.10
C ARG A 236 -6.34 -10.39 -6.95
N SER A 237 -7.66 -10.63 -6.92
CA SER A 237 -8.63 -9.80 -7.66
C SER A 237 -8.63 -8.34 -7.20
N TYR A 238 -8.40 -8.05 -5.91
CA TYR A 238 -8.28 -6.68 -5.43
C TYR A 238 -7.05 -6.00 -6.00
N LEU A 239 -5.92 -6.71 -6.01
CA LEU A 239 -4.65 -6.22 -6.51
C LEU A 239 -4.66 -5.98 -8.01
N PHE A 240 -5.27 -6.87 -8.80
CA PHE A 240 -5.41 -6.69 -10.26
C PHE A 240 -6.27 -5.48 -10.66
N ARG A 241 -7.06 -4.93 -9.73
CA ARG A 241 -7.84 -3.70 -9.95
C ARG A 241 -7.09 -2.43 -9.57
N ARG A 242 -5.84 -2.53 -9.08
CA ARG A 242 -4.96 -1.39 -8.71
C ARG A 242 -3.90 -1.17 -9.79
N ASP A 243 -3.25 -0.01 -9.72
CA ASP A 243 -2.08 0.28 -10.55
C ASP A 243 -0.92 -0.66 -10.19
N SER A 244 0.03 -0.80 -11.12
CA SER A 244 1.15 -1.74 -10.96
C SER A 244 2.03 -1.43 -9.76
N ARG A 245 2.27 -0.13 -9.43
CA ARG A 245 3.09 0.25 -8.27
C ARG A 245 2.44 -0.25 -6.98
N SER A 246 1.18 0.13 -6.72
CA SER A 246 0.46 -0.30 -5.51
C SER A 246 0.42 -1.83 -5.38
N ARG A 247 0.17 -2.52 -6.50
CA ARG A 247 0.11 -3.99 -6.54
C ARG A 247 1.44 -4.64 -6.18
N LEU A 248 2.56 -4.17 -6.73
CA LEU A 248 3.88 -4.72 -6.47
C LEU A 248 4.32 -4.46 -5.03
N VAL A 249 4.06 -3.26 -4.51
CA VAL A 249 4.36 -2.91 -3.11
C VAL A 249 3.61 -3.82 -2.13
N VAL A 250 2.30 -4.06 -2.35
CA VAL A 250 1.53 -4.97 -1.48
C VAL A 250 2.04 -6.40 -1.58
N ASN A 251 2.34 -6.90 -2.78
CA ASN A 251 2.91 -8.24 -2.94
C ASN A 251 4.26 -8.38 -2.23
N TYR A 252 5.16 -7.40 -2.40
CA TYR A 252 6.47 -7.37 -1.76
C TYR A 252 6.36 -7.45 -0.22
N TYR A 253 5.59 -6.56 0.41
CA TYR A 253 5.45 -6.59 1.87
C TYR A 253 4.66 -7.80 2.37
N SER A 254 3.76 -8.37 1.55
CA SER A 254 3.10 -9.65 1.89
C SER A 254 4.10 -10.80 1.92
N VAL A 255 5.06 -10.84 0.97
CA VAL A 255 6.15 -11.84 0.98
C VAL A 255 7.03 -11.67 2.21
N LEU A 256 7.39 -10.44 2.58
CA LEU A 256 8.19 -10.20 3.79
C LEU A 256 7.47 -10.63 5.07
N LEU A 257 6.16 -10.38 5.18
CA LEU A 257 5.37 -10.83 6.33
C LEU A 257 5.27 -12.35 6.41
N LEU A 258 5.13 -13.04 5.27
CA LEU A 258 5.17 -14.52 5.23
C LEU A 258 6.54 -15.07 5.61
N ASP A 259 7.62 -14.46 5.12
CA ASP A 259 8.99 -14.83 5.50
C ASP A 259 9.20 -14.70 7.01
N LEU A 260 8.77 -13.57 7.60
CA LEU A 260 8.85 -13.36 9.04
C LEU A 260 7.96 -14.35 9.82
N ALA A 261 6.79 -14.70 9.28
CA ALA A 261 5.93 -15.73 9.88
C ALA A 261 6.55 -17.14 9.81
N ASN A 262 7.31 -17.44 8.75
CA ASN A 262 8.10 -18.68 8.66
C ASN A 262 9.20 -18.70 9.71
N GLU A 263 9.96 -17.62 9.85
CA GLU A 263 11.04 -17.50 10.85
C GLU A 263 10.51 -17.67 12.28
N LYS A 264 9.32 -17.14 12.57
CA LYS A 264 8.66 -17.28 13.89
C LYS A 264 7.86 -18.58 14.05
N GLY A 265 7.80 -19.44 13.02
CA GLY A 265 7.08 -20.72 13.08
C GLY A 265 5.55 -20.59 13.18
N ILE A 266 4.96 -19.50 12.71
CA ILE A 266 3.51 -19.22 12.79
C ILE A 266 2.78 -19.29 11.44
N ASN A 267 3.43 -19.82 10.39
CA ASN A 267 2.81 -20.07 9.08
C ASN A 267 1.80 -21.23 9.12
N ARG A 268 0.64 -20.98 9.73
CA ARG A 268 -0.40 -21.98 9.99
C ARG A 268 -1.10 -22.54 8.75
N HIS A 269 -1.09 -21.79 7.64
CA HIS A 269 -1.68 -22.21 6.37
C HIS A 269 -0.70 -22.99 5.48
N GLY A 270 0.58 -23.11 5.89
CA GLY A 270 1.60 -23.79 5.10
C GLY A 270 1.86 -23.13 3.75
N LEU A 271 1.78 -21.79 3.69
CA LEU A 271 1.97 -21.04 2.45
C LEU A 271 3.45 -21.06 2.06
N ASP A 272 3.71 -21.50 0.84
CA ASP A 272 5.05 -21.59 0.30
C ASP A 272 5.37 -20.36 -0.56
N ILE A 273 6.28 -19.51 -0.08
CA ILE A 273 6.68 -18.30 -0.80
C ILE A 273 7.61 -18.59 -1.98
N ALA A 274 8.26 -19.77 -2.04
CA ALA A 274 9.11 -20.16 -3.17
C ALA A 274 8.32 -20.18 -4.49
N GLN A 275 7.01 -20.45 -4.44
CA GLN A 275 6.14 -20.44 -5.62
C GLN A 275 5.81 -19.03 -6.12
N VAL A 276 5.89 -18.02 -5.25
CA VAL A 276 5.50 -16.64 -5.55
C VAL A 276 6.71 -15.78 -5.92
N LEU A 277 7.87 -16.06 -5.29
CA LEU A 277 9.09 -15.26 -5.43
C LEU A 277 9.56 -15.08 -6.88
N PRO A 278 9.68 -16.12 -7.74
CA PRO A 278 10.18 -15.95 -9.10
C PRO A 278 9.31 -15.01 -9.93
N GLN A 279 7.99 -15.16 -9.84
CA GLN A 279 7.05 -14.29 -10.55
C GLN A 279 7.15 -12.85 -10.03
N LEU A 280 7.25 -12.65 -8.71
CA LEU A 280 7.36 -11.32 -8.15
C LEU A 280 8.65 -10.62 -8.58
N VAL A 281 9.77 -11.35 -8.62
CA VAL A 281 11.05 -10.82 -9.12
C VAL A 281 10.91 -10.36 -10.57
N GLU A 282 10.43 -11.21 -11.47
CA GLU A 282 10.24 -10.87 -12.88
C GLU A 282 9.34 -9.61 -13.06
N GLU A 283 8.27 -9.51 -12.27
CA GLU A 283 7.38 -8.37 -12.32
C GLU A 283 8.01 -7.07 -11.76
N VAL A 284 8.87 -7.16 -10.75
CA VAL A 284 9.63 -6.01 -10.23
C VAL A 284 10.71 -5.60 -11.22
N GLU A 285 11.44 -6.55 -11.81
CA GLU A 285 12.47 -6.31 -12.83
C GLU A 285 11.91 -5.64 -14.09
N SER A 286 10.73 -6.07 -14.54
CA SER A 286 10.07 -5.47 -15.71
C SER A 286 9.39 -4.13 -15.41
N SER A 287 9.27 -3.75 -14.13
CA SER A 287 8.63 -2.50 -13.74
C SER A 287 9.58 -1.30 -13.85
N ASN A 288 9.08 -0.23 -14.47
CA ASN A 288 9.69 1.10 -14.49
C ASN A 288 8.94 2.10 -13.59
N LYS A 289 8.06 1.59 -12.70
CA LYS A 289 7.17 2.42 -11.88
C LYS A 289 7.59 2.49 -10.42
N LEU A 290 8.51 1.65 -9.97
CA LEU A 290 8.97 1.60 -8.58
C LEU A 290 10.15 2.55 -8.37
N ILE A 291 10.10 3.34 -7.30
CA ILE A 291 11.16 4.28 -6.91
C ILE A 291 12.32 3.50 -6.29
N TYR A 292 12.03 2.53 -5.42
CA TYR A 292 13.04 1.73 -4.71
C TYR A 292 13.24 0.34 -5.32
N LYS A 293 13.14 0.23 -6.65
CA LYS A 293 13.22 -1.03 -7.38
C LYS A 293 14.40 -1.91 -6.96
N GLU A 294 15.60 -1.35 -6.97
CA GLU A 294 16.83 -2.09 -6.66
C GLU A 294 16.80 -2.65 -5.22
N ASN A 295 16.37 -1.84 -4.24
CA ASN A 295 16.23 -2.29 -2.85
C ASN A 295 15.25 -3.47 -2.72
N TYR A 296 14.16 -3.47 -3.49
CA TYR A 296 13.22 -4.60 -3.50
C TYR A 296 13.84 -5.83 -4.13
N LEU A 297 14.54 -5.68 -5.27
CA LEU A 297 15.19 -6.79 -5.96
C LEU A 297 16.27 -7.44 -5.09
N ASP A 298 17.14 -6.64 -4.47
CA ASP A 298 18.18 -7.15 -3.56
C ASP A 298 17.58 -8.03 -2.46
N ARG A 299 16.48 -7.56 -1.86
CA ARG A 299 15.79 -8.33 -0.82
C ARG A 299 15.11 -9.58 -1.39
N LEU A 300 14.45 -9.50 -2.54
CA LEU A 300 13.78 -10.65 -3.15
C LEU A 300 14.77 -11.71 -3.62
N TYR A 301 15.94 -11.31 -4.15
CA TYR A 301 17.02 -12.23 -4.52
C TYR A 301 17.60 -12.93 -3.30
N SER A 302 17.82 -12.20 -2.20
CA SER A 302 18.22 -12.80 -0.92
C SER A 302 17.21 -13.85 -0.43
N LEU A 303 15.91 -13.62 -0.66
CA LEU A 303 14.86 -14.59 -0.33
C LEU A 303 14.85 -15.79 -1.29
N LEU A 304 15.10 -15.61 -2.58
CA LEU A 304 15.24 -16.73 -3.52
C LEU A 304 16.37 -17.68 -3.12
N GLU A 305 17.50 -17.14 -2.64
CA GLU A 305 18.60 -17.96 -2.13
C GLU A 305 18.22 -18.72 -0.84
N LYS A 306 17.39 -18.12 0.01
CA LYS A 306 16.90 -18.71 1.26
C LYS A 306 15.87 -19.82 1.00
N TYR A 307 15.07 -19.72 -0.06
CA TYR A 307 13.99 -20.66 -0.43
C TYR A 307 14.24 -21.25 -1.83
N PRO A 308 15.12 -22.26 -1.96
CA PRO A 308 15.57 -22.80 -3.25
C PRO A 308 14.53 -23.65 -3.99
#